data_AF-A0A352IYB4-F1
#
_entry.id   AF-A0A352IYB4-F1
#
_cell.length_a   1.000
_cell.length_b   1.000
_cell.length_c   1.000
_cell.angle_alpha   90.00
_cell.angle_beta   90.00
_cell.angle_gamma   90.00
#
_symmetry.space_group_name_H-M   'P 1'
#
loop_
_entity.id
_entity.type
_entity.pdbx_description
1 polymer ?
#
loop_
_entity_poly.entity_id
_entity_poly.type
_entity_poly.pdbx_seq_one_letter_code
_entity_poly.pdbx_strand_id
1 'polypeptide(L)' 'MSQQPEIRENIELEALNTLHVPAKARFYVEVHTSDELVRSLDWASSEDQEVLILGGGSNLVFPGDFAGLVVRL' A
#
# COMPACT_ATOMS: atom_id res chain seq x y z
N MET A 1 5.59 21.52 -10.22
CA MET A 1 6.43 20.31 -10.39
C MET A 1 5.68 19.16 -9.74
N SER A 2 5.28 18.16 -10.52
CA SER A 2 4.54 17.02 -9.99
C SER A 2 5.52 16.12 -9.23
N GLN A 3 5.39 16.05 -7.90
CA GLN A 3 6.22 15.15 -7.10
C GLN A 3 5.74 13.70 -7.32
N GLN A 4 6.66 12.78 -7.59
CA GLN A 4 6.36 11.35 -7.69
C GLN A 4 5.95 10.79 -6.32
N PRO A 5 5.10 9.75 -6.26
CA PRO A 5 4.77 9.08 -5.01
C PRO A 5 6.02 8.41 -4.40
N GLU A 6 6.17 8.48 -3.08
CA GLU A 6 7.27 7.84 -2.35
C GLU A 6 7.00 6.34 -2.16
N ILE A 7 7.08 5.58 -3.25
CA ILE A 7 6.89 4.13 -3.24
C ILE A 7 8.05 3.45 -2.52
N ARG A 8 7.75 2.63 -1.51
CA ARG A 8 8.68 1.77 -0.79
C ARG A 8 8.48 0.32 -1.21
N GLU A 9 9.56 -0.45 -1.28
CA GLU A 9 9.51 -1.87 -1.64
C GLU A 9 9.67 -2.81 -0.43
N ASN A 10 9.04 -3.97 -0.51
CA ASN A 10 9.18 -5.10 0.44
C ASN A 10 8.93 -4.69 1.90
N ILE A 11 7.80 -4.02 2.16
CA ILE A 11 7.43 -3.51 3.49
C ILE A 11 6.67 -4.57 4.29
N GLU A 12 7.07 -4.76 5.55
CA GLU A 12 6.36 -5.59 6.53
C GLU A 12 5.00 -4.98 6.89
N LEU A 13 3.94 -5.80 6.89
CA LEU A 13 2.56 -5.40 7.18
C LEU A 13 2.06 -5.87 8.55
N GLU A 14 2.87 -6.64 9.29
CA GLU A 14 2.48 -7.23 10.58
C GLU A 14 2.00 -6.16 11.58
N ALA A 15 2.75 -5.07 11.71
CA ALA A 15 2.39 -3.95 12.59
C ALA A 15 1.26 -3.06 12.04
N LEU A 16 0.78 -3.34 10.82
CA LEU A 16 -0.23 -2.54 10.10
C LEU A 16 -1.61 -3.21 10.05
N ASN A 17 -1.77 -4.35 10.71
CA ASN A 17 -3.06 -5.00 10.88
C ASN A 17 -3.23 -5.45 12.34
N THR A 18 -4.44 -5.35 12.90
CA THR A 18 -4.65 -5.58 14.34
C THR A 18 -4.49 -7.04 14.75
N LEU A 19 -4.55 -7.96 13.80
CA LEU A 19 -4.34 -9.39 14.01
C LEU A 19 -2.86 -9.77 14.05
N HIS A 20 -1.96 -8.84 13.70
CA HIS A 20 -0.52 -9.08 13.62
C HIS A 20 -0.17 -10.30 12.76
N VAL A 21 -0.91 -10.48 11.66
CA VAL A 21 -0.60 -11.56 10.72
C VAL A 21 0.68 -11.17 9.95
N PRO A 22 1.72 -12.01 9.93
CA PRO A 22 2.93 -11.76 9.16
C PRO A 22 2.63 -11.75 7.66
N ALA A 23 2.97 -10.66 6.99
CA ALA A 23 2.86 -10.50 5.54
C ALA A 23 3.74 -9.33 5.10
N LYS A 24 4.15 -9.33 3.82
CA LYS A 24 4.85 -8.22 3.18
C LYS A 24 4.06 -7.67 1.99
N ALA A 25 4.19 -6.38 1.75
CA ALA A 25 3.79 -5.78 0.48
C ALA A 25 5.00 -5.64 -0.44
N ARG A 26 4.84 -6.02 -1.71
CA ARG A 26 5.86 -5.75 -2.74
C ARG A 26 6.10 -4.25 -2.87
N PHE A 27 5.02 -3.47 -2.94
CA PHE A 27 5.05 -2.01 -2.96
C PHE A 27 4.16 -1.43 -1.86
N TYR A 28 4.58 -0.32 -1.28
CA TYR A 28 3.86 0.36 -0.22
C TYR A 28 4.00 1.86 -0.36
N VAL A 29 2.93 2.59 -0.10
CA VAL A 29 2.94 4.05 0.02
C VAL A 29 2.01 4.49 1.14
N GLU A 30 2.37 5.58 1.82
CA GLU A 30 1.51 6.23 2.80
C GLU A 30 1.13 7.61 2.24
N VAL A 31 -0.17 7.90 2.24
CA VAL A 31 -0.70 9.12 1.65
C VAL A 31 -1.51 9.89 2.69
N HIS A 32 -1.43 11.22 2.64
CA HIS A 32 -2.10 12.13 3.55
C HIS A 32 -3.00 13.14 2.84
N THR A 33 -2.98 13.13 1.50
CA THR A 33 -3.84 13.99 0.67
C THR A 33 -4.45 13.21 -0.49
N SER A 34 -5.61 13.69 -0.98
CA SER A 34 -6.24 13.12 -2.18
C SER A 34 -5.32 13.16 -3.41
N ASP A 35 -4.49 14.20 -3.52
CA ASP A 35 -3.55 14.34 -4.63
C ASP A 35 -2.44 13.28 -4.57
N GLU A 36 -1.97 12.91 -3.37
CA GLU A 36 -1.02 11.80 -3.19
C GLU A 36 -1.65 10.45 -3.51
N LEU A 37 -2.91 10.25 -3.12
CA LEU A 37 -3.67 9.05 -3.47
C LEU A 37 -3.80 8.92 -4.99
N VAL A 38 -4.24 9.96 -5.68
CA VAL A 38 -4.39 9.95 -7.15
C VAL A 38 -3.06 9.61 -7.83
N ARG A 39 -1.96 10.26 -7.44
CA ARG A 39 -0.63 9.97 -8.03
C ARG A 39 -0.16 8.55 -7.75
N SER A 40 -0.48 7.99 -6.60
CA SER A 40 -0.12 6.61 -6.25
C SER A 40 -0.91 5.59 -7.07
N LEU A 41 -2.19 5.87 -7.33
CA LEU A 41 -3.03 5.04 -8.19
C LEU A 41 -2.62 5.14 -9.66
N ASP A 42 -2.25 6.34 -10.15
CA ASP A 42 -1.71 6.53 -11.50
C ASP A 42 -0.42 5.73 -11.70
N TRP A 43 0.49 5.77 -10.72
CA TRP A 43 1.71 4.98 -10.72
C TRP A 43 1.43 3.46 -10.75
N ALA A 44 0.51 2.98 -9.91
CA ALA A 44 0.13 1.57 -9.89
C ALA A 44 -0.45 1.12 -11.23
N SER A 45 -1.27 1.98 -11.86
CA SER A 45 -1.82 1.72 -13.18
C SER A 45 -0.76 1.70 -14.28
N SER A 46 0.26 2.56 -14.20
CA SER A 46 1.35 2.56 -15.21
C SER A 46 2.27 1.35 -15.09
N GLU A 47 2.42 0.81 -13.88
CA GLU A 47 3.27 -0.35 -13.59
C GLU A 47 2.50 -1.69 -13.58
N ASP A 48 1.21 -1.68 -13.95
CA ASP A 48 0.31 -2.85 -13.96
C ASP A 48 0.26 -3.58 -12.60
N GLN A 49 0.15 -2.82 -11.51
CA GLN A 49 0.13 -3.33 -10.14
C GLN A 49 -1.29 -3.38 -9.57
N GLU A 50 -1.63 -4.51 -8.94
CA GLU A 50 -2.83 -4.61 -8.11
C GLU A 50 -2.72 -3.67 -6.90
N VAL A 51 -3.84 -3.03 -6.52
CA VAL A 51 -3.87 -2.06 -5.42
C VAL A 51 -4.74 -2.56 -4.28
N LEU A 52 -4.20 -2.52 -3.07
CA LEU A 52 -4.92 -2.70 -1.81
C LEU A 52 -4.93 -1.39 -1.03
N ILE A 53 -6.12 -0.85 -0.76
CA ILE A 53 -6.29 0.29 0.14
C ILE A 53 -6.35 -0.21 1.58
N LEU A 54 -5.45 0.30 2.43
CA LEU A 54 -5.35 -0.05 3.84
C LEU A 54 -5.63 1.16 4.72
N GLY A 55 -6.73 1.11 5.48
CA GLY A 55 -7.00 2.06 6.56
C GLY A 55 -6.28 1.66 7.85
N GLY A 56 -7.02 1.51 8.95
CA GLY A 56 -6.47 1.07 10.24
C GLY A 56 -6.17 -0.44 10.36
N GLY A 57 -6.43 -1.25 9.33
CA GLY A 57 -6.11 -2.68 9.33
C GLY A 57 -6.87 -3.56 10.33
N SER A 58 -8.03 -3.13 10.83
CA SER A 58 -8.79 -3.83 11.89
C SER A 58 -9.70 -4.96 11.40
N ASN A 59 -9.98 -5.03 10.09
CA ASN A 59 -10.88 -6.00 9.49
C ASN A 59 -10.29 -6.58 8.20
N LEU A 60 -9.02 -6.98 8.26
CA LEU A 60 -8.28 -7.55 7.14
C LEU A 60 -7.48 -8.75 7.64
N VAL A 61 -7.44 -9.81 6.82
CA VAL A 61 -6.58 -10.98 7.03
C VAL A 61 -5.73 -11.14 5.79
N PHE A 62 -4.40 -11.05 5.94
CA PHE A 62 -3.47 -11.36 4.86
C PHE A 62 -3.31 -12.89 4.76
N PRO A 63 -3.63 -13.53 3.61
CA PRO A 63 -3.39 -14.96 3.43
C PRO A 63 -1.90 -15.27 3.15
N GLY A 64 -1.09 -14.24 2.96
CA GLY A 64 0.34 -14.28 2.65
C GLY A 64 0.80 -12.90 2.19
N ASP A 65 1.99 -12.85 1.57
CA ASP A 65 2.53 -11.61 1.00
C ASP A 65 1.63 -11.08 -0.13
N PHE A 66 1.51 -9.75 -0.22
CA PHE A 66 0.79 -9.05 -1.26
C PHE A 66 1.75 -8.57 -2.35
N ALA A 67 1.58 -9.06 -3.57
CA ALA A 67 2.49 -8.78 -4.68
C ALA A 67 2.33 -7.39 -5.31
N GLY A 68 1.26 -6.65 -4.95
CA GLY A 68 0.95 -5.33 -5.50
C GLY A 68 1.32 -4.16 -4.58
N LEU A 69 0.65 -3.02 -4.83
CA LEU A 69 0.77 -1.80 -4.05
C LEU A 69 -0.23 -1.76 -2.90
N VAL A 70 0.27 -1.65 -1.68
CA VAL A 70 -0.52 -1.24 -0.52
C VAL A 70 -0.48 0.28 -0.40
N VAL A 71 -1.65 0.91 -0.45
CA VAL A 71 -1.81 2.35 -0.18
C VAL A 71 -2.40 2.53 1.20
N ARG A 72 -1.64 3.10 2.13
CA ARG A 72 -2.11 3.43 3.48
C ARG A 72 -2.68 4.84 3.52
N LEU A 73 -3.89 4.95 4.08
CA LEU A 73 -4.60 6.23 4.31
C LEU A 73 -4.35 6.78 5.72
#